data_AF-A0A535YZV2-F1
#
_entry.id   AF-A0A535YZV2-F1
#
_cell.length_a   1.000
_cell.length_b   1.000
_cell.length_c   1.000
_cell.angle_alpha   90.00
_cell.angle_beta   90.00
_cell.angle_gamma   90.00
#
_symmetry.space_group_name_H-M   'P 1'
#
loop_
_entity.id
_entity.type
_entity.pdbx_description
1 polymer ?
#
loop_
_entity_poly.entity_id
_entity_poly.type
_entity_poly.pdbx_seq_one_letter_code
_entity_poly.pdbx_strand_id
1 'polypeptide(L)'
;MKAVVMAGGEGSRLRPLTSGIPKPLVPVVGKPVMEHILRLLRQHGVSDVIVTLQYLGSAIRDYFGDGSDFGVDITYVVEDAPLGTAGSVKNAQEYLDEPFIVISGDALTDIDLTRVMAYHREKGAAATIVLTSVANPLEYGVVITNQDGTINRFLEKPSWGEVFSDQVNTGIYVIEPTVLDLLPPATVVDWSGDVFPKMLTNAMPLYGYLASGYWCDIGNIQTYYQANWDALEGRVDVEIAGERRHGNVWMGENVEVGLGVRIEGSAYIGNDCKLKAGVFINGPVCIGNFSVVDENTKVSNSVIWTYSYLGENSRLRQAIVCRHCTIKNNCLLEEGAVIGDDVVVGEGTTIDAGVKIWPDKEIEPGSTVHESIIWAAASCRFRWCSSIHGNTTSPDRCTCRCRRSTAARPISGCSTATASSSTSERSGSWKTSSSARTSGASTSTRWATSAIRRTRSTPTSMAWSARSMSKPFGRRIRRCWSTSTMAAGRWCCRGSSRS
;
A
#
# COMPACT_ATOMS: atom_id res chain seq x y z
N MET A 1 -1.37 13.99 -24.07
CA MET A 1 -1.64 14.11 -22.63
C MET A 1 -0.70 13.17 -21.90
N LYS A 2 0.11 13.74 -21.00
CA LYS A 2 1.06 13.01 -20.13
C LYS A 2 0.43 12.69 -18.78
N ALA A 3 1.08 11.84 -17.99
CA ALA A 3 0.74 11.62 -16.59
C ALA A 3 1.93 11.88 -15.66
N VAL A 4 1.65 12.34 -14.44
CA VAL A 4 2.60 12.46 -13.34
C VAL A 4 2.19 11.50 -12.24
N VAL A 5 3.04 10.52 -11.94
CA VAL A 5 2.86 9.58 -10.83
C VAL A 5 3.68 10.06 -9.64
N MET A 6 3.01 10.43 -8.55
CA MET A 6 3.67 10.91 -7.33
C MET A 6 4.18 9.74 -6.49
N ALA A 7 5.50 9.53 -6.46
CA ALA A 7 6.12 8.35 -5.86
C ALA A 7 7.11 8.68 -4.72
N GLY A 8 7.08 9.91 -4.19
CA GLY A 8 8.04 10.40 -3.19
C GLY A 8 7.70 10.11 -1.72
N GLY A 9 6.53 9.54 -1.38
CA GLY A 9 6.09 9.37 0.01
C GLY A 9 6.82 8.27 0.78
N GLU A 10 7.23 8.56 2.03
CA GLU A 10 7.92 7.58 2.91
C GLU A 10 7.06 6.37 3.33
N GLY A 11 5.72 6.48 3.26
CA GLY A 11 4.82 5.40 3.62
C GLY A 11 4.92 4.92 5.09
N SER A 12 5.26 5.82 6.02
CA SER A 12 5.57 5.47 7.43
C SER A 12 4.46 4.68 8.17
N ARG A 13 3.18 4.90 7.81
CA ARG A 13 2.01 4.21 8.39
C ARG A 13 1.92 2.73 8.01
N LEU A 14 2.59 2.31 6.92
CA LEU A 14 2.67 0.92 6.48
C LEU A 14 3.84 0.16 7.10
N ARG A 15 4.70 0.80 7.90
CA ARG A 15 5.81 0.11 8.55
C ARG A 15 5.27 -1.07 9.42
N PRO A 16 5.92 -2.24 9.37
CA PRO A 16 7.27 -2.49 8.82
C PRO A 16 7.37 -2.76 7.31
N LEU A 17 6.27 -2.83 6.53
CA LEU A 17 6.27 -3.15 5.09
C LEU A 17 7.17 -2.21 4.27
N THR A 18 7.12 -0.93 4.59
CA THR A 18 7.82 0.16 3.88
C THR A 18 9.18 0.51 4.50
N SER A 19 9.77 -0.42 5.27
CA SER A 19 11.08 -0.19 5.88
C SER A 19 12.23 -0.42 4.89
N GLY A 20 12.08 -1.43 4.02
CA GLY A 20 13.08 -1.80 3.00
C GLY A 20 12.66 -1.46 1.56
N ILE A 21 11.43 -1.00 1.33
CA ILE A 21 10.92 -0.56 0.03
C ILE A 21 10.05 0.70 0.14
N PRO A 22 10.02 1.53 -0.92
CA PRO A 22 9.10 2.66 -1.00
C PRO A 22 7.65 2.16 -1.20
N LYS A 23 6.68 2.96 -0.75
CA LYS A 23 5.24 2.65 -0.82
C LYS A 23 4.75 2.21 -2.21
N PRO A 24 5.16 2.85 -3.33
CA PRO A 24 4.79 2.42 -4.69
C PRO A 24 5.17 0.98 -5.06
N LEU A 25 6.17 0.40 -4.38
CA LEU A 25 6.66 -0.96 -4.61
C LEU A 25 6.02 -2.02 -3.71
N VAL A 26 5.13 -1.63 -2.79
CA VAL A 26 4.39 -2.59 -1.97
C VAL A 26 3.52 -3.47 -2.90
N PRO A 27 3.59 -4.81 -2.82
CA PRO A 27 2.91 -5.67 -3.78
C PRO A 27 1.44 -5.89 -3.43
N VAL A 28 0.55 -5.71 -4.41
CA VAL A 28 -0.86 -6.10 -4.38
C VAL A 28 -1.08 -7.20 -5.41
N VAL A 29 -1.46 -8.40 -4.94
CA VAL A 29 -1.63 -9.60 -5.75
C VAL A 29 -0.42 -9.88 -6.67
N GLY A 30 0.78 -9.78 -6.10
CA GLY A 30 2.04 -10.11 -6.75
C GLY A 30 2.70 -9.01 -7.57
N LYS A 31 2.05 -7.86 -7.77
CA LYS A 31 2.59 -6.71 -8.53
C LYS A 31 2.65 -5.45 -7.66
N PRO A 32 3.67 -4.59 -7.80
CA PRO A 32 3.70 -3.27 -7.16
C PRO A 32 2.43 -2.44 -7.38
N VAL A 33 2.01 -1.66 -6.39
CA VAL A 33 0.86 -0.73 -6.55
C VAL A 33 1.04 0.19 -7.75
N MET A 34 2.24 0.74 -7.93
CA MET A 34 2.52 1.62 -9.06
C MET A 34 2.47 0.90 -10.41
N GLU A 35 2.73 -0.41 -10.47
CA GLU A 35 2.55 -1.15 -11.72
C GLU A 35 1.08 -1.17 -12.15
N HIS A 36 0.15 -1.34 -11.21
CA HIS A 36 -1.29 -1.27 -11.49
C HIS A 36 -1.68 0.10 -12.06
N ILE A 37 -1.08 1.18 -11.54
CA ILE A 37 -1.28 2.54 -12.05
C ILE A 37 -0.75 2.70 -13.48
N LEU A 38 0.48 2.24 -13.76
CA LEU A 38 1.05 2.34 -15.12
C LEU A 38 0.20 1.56 -16.14
N ARG A 39 -0.31 0.38 -15.76
CA ARG A 39 -1.22 -0.40 -16.60
C ARG A 39 -2.54 0.31 -16.85
N LEU A 40 -3.12 0.93 -15.80
CA LEU A 40 -4.33 1.75 -15.93
C LEU A 40 -4.11 2.93 -16.89
N LEU A 41 -3.02 3.67 -16.73
CA LEU A 41 -2.66 4.77 -17.62
C LEU A 41 -2.56 4.30 -19.08
N ARG A 42 -1.82 3.23 -19.32
CA ARG A 42 -1.68 2.62 -20.64
C ARG A 42 -3.03 2.19 -21.22
N GLN A 43 -3.89 1.55 -20.43
CA GLN A 43 -5.23 1.12 -20.86
C GLN A 43 -6.09 2.29 -21.34
N HIS A 44 -5.90 3.47 -20.76
CA HIS A 44 -6.57 4.71 -21.15
C HIS A 44 -5.81 5.56 -22.17
N GLY A 45 -4.75 5.02 -22.78
CA GLY A 45 -4.00 5.66 -23.86
C GLY A 45 -2.98 6.70 -23.39
N VAL A 46 -2.63 6.73 -22.11
CA VAL A 46 -1.59 7.61 -21.55
C VAL A 46 -0.32 6.78 -21.38
N SER A 47 0.67 7.04 -22.22
CA SER A 47 1.93 6.27 -22.27
C SER A 47 3.16 7.07 -21.91
N ASP A 48 3.11 8.41 -21.93
CA ASP A 48 4.22 9.27 -21.50
C ASP A 48 4.01 9.64 -20.02
N VAL A 49 4.87 9.09 -19.16
CA VAL A 49 4.70 9.11 -17.70
C VAL A 49 5.92 9.73 -17.04
N ILE A 50 5.67 10.74 -16.22
CA ILE A 50 6.67 11.36 -15.38
C ILE A 50 6.50 10.84 -13.96
N VAL A 51 7.59 10.41 -13.32
CA VAL A 51 7.56 9.88 -11.96
C VAL A 51 8.36 10.79 -11.06
N THR A 52 7.72 11.38 -10.06
CA THR A 52 8.40 12.22 -9.07
C THR A 52 8.93 11.34 -7.94
N LEU A 53 10.24 11.39 -7.72
CA LEU A 53 10.97 10.53 -6.79
C LEU A 53 11.57 11.35 -5.66
N GLN A 54 11.52 10.78 -4.46
CA GLN A 54 12.27 11.27 -3.31
C GLN A 54 12.80 10.06 -2.51
N TYR A 55 11.98 9.47 -1.65
CA TYR A 55 12.37 8.38 -0.77
C TYR A 55 12.65 7.08 -1.54
N LEU A 56 13.84 6.51 -1.36
CA LEU A 56 14.29 5.25 -1.99
C LEU A 56 14.07 5.22 -3.53
N GLY A 57 14.21 6.35 -4.21
CA GLY A 57 13.94 6.47 -5.66
C GLY A 57 14.81 5.58 -6.57
N SER A 58 15.96 5.07 -6.10
CA SER A 58 16.73 4.07 -6.84
C SER A 58 15.96 2.77 -7.01
N ALA A 59 15.30 2.26 -5.96
CA ALA A 59 14.55 1.01 -6.03
C ALA A 59 13.40 1.07 -7.06
N ILE A 60 12.77 2.25 -7.19
CA ILE A 60 11.71 2.46 -8.20
C ILE A 60 12.31 2.42 -9.61
N ARG A 61 13.44 3.08 -9.85
CA ARG A 61 14.13 3.05 -11.15
C ARG A 61 14.63 1.65 -11.50
N ASP A 62 15.17 0.93 -10.53
CA ASP A 62 15.68 -0.43 -10.72
C ASP A 62 14.56 -1.40 -11.12
N TYR A 63 13.35 -1.22 -10.59
CA TYR A 63 12.20 -2.05 -10.92
C TYR A 63 11.53 -1.65 -12.25
N PHE A 64 11.28 -0.36 -12.47
CA PHE A 64 10.47 0.11 -13.60
C PHE A 64 11.28 0.41 -14.86
N GLY A 65 12.61 0.56 -14.77
CA GLY A 65 13.46 0.82 -15.92
C GLY A 65 13.05 2.10 -16.67
N ASP A 66 12.97 2.04 -18.00
CA ASP A 66 12.42 3.12 -18.83
C ASP A 66 10.90 3.01 -19.05
N GLY A 67 10.24 2.04 -18.43
CA GLY A 67 8.81 1.78 -18.59
C GLY A 67 8.43 0.88 -19.77
N SER A 68 9.38 0.52 -20.64
CA SER A 68 9.10 -0.21 -21.89
C SER A 68 8.43 -1.57 -21.65
N ASP A 69 8.82 -2.29 -20.60
CA ASP A 69 8.20 -3.56 -20.17
C ASP A 69 6.71 -3.41 -19.79
N PHE A 70 6.30 -2.21 -19.40
CA PHE A 70 4.92 -1.87 -19.05
C PHE A 70 4.18 -1.20 -20.21
N GLY A 71 4.86 -0.92 -21.32
CA GLY A 71 4.33 -0.25 -22.51
C GLY A 71 4.05 1.23 -22.30
N VAL A 72 4.88 1.88 -21.47
CA VAL A 72 4.92 3.32 -21.23
C VAL A 72 6.36 3.82 -21.39
N ASP A 73 6.56 5.12 -21.49
CA ASP A 73 7.85 5.81 -21.46
C ASP A 73 7.94 6.59 -20.15
N ILE A 74 8.97 6.32 -19.35
CA ILE A 74 9.11 6.90 -18.00
C ILE A 74 10.25 7.91 -17.96
N THR A 75 9.90 9.14 -17.60
CA THR A 75 10.85 10.18 -17.19
C THR A 75 10.86 10.32 -15.67
N TYR A 76 12.05 10.22 -15.06
CA TYR A 76 12.20 10.37 -13.61
C TYR A 76 12.65 11.77 -13.23
N VAL A 77 11.91 12.39 -12.31
CA VAL A 77 12.26 13.68 -11.71
C VAL A 77 12.57 13.46 -10.24
N VAL A 78 13.83 13.64 -9.85
CA VAL A 78 14.27 13.43 -8.46
C VAL A 78 14.25 14.75 -7.70
N GLU A 79 13.68 14.72 -6.51
CA GLU A 79 13.67 15.85 -5.57
C GLU A 79 14.83 15.72 -4.57
N ASP A 80 15.61 16.80 -4.41
CA ASP A 80 16.66 16.87 -3.40
C ASP A 80 16.10 16.98 -1.97
N ALA A 81 14.93 17.58 -1.82
CA ALA A 81 14.21 17.79 -0.57
C ALA A 81 12.71 17.60 -0.79
N PRO A 82 11.93 17.15 0.21
CA PRO A 82 10.49 16.92 0.03
C PRO A 82 9.76 18.23 -0.29
N LEU A 83 9.23 18.37 -1.50
CA LEU A 83 8.54 19.58 -1.97
C LEU A 83 7.01 19.54 -1.77
N GLY A 84 6.49 18.52 -1.09
CA GLY A 84 5.05 18.32 -0.96
C GLY A 84 4.40 17.82 -2.24
N THR A 85 3.09 17.58 -2.19
CA THR A 85 2.37 16.90 -3.28
C THR A 85 2.28 17.75 -4.55
N ALA A 86 2.05 19.06 -4.45
CA ALA A 86 2.03 19.95 -5.61
C ALA A 86 3.44 20.44 -5.99
N GLY A 87 4.32 20.66 -5.01
CA GLY A 87 5.70 21.06 -5.29
C GLY A 87 6.49 20.00 -6.05
N SER A 88 6.23 18.70 -5.80
CA SER A 88 6.81 17.59 -6.59
C SER A 88 6.48 17.71 -8.08
N VAL A 89 5.21 17.97 -8.41
CA VAL A 89 4.73 18.15 -9.78
C VAL A 89 5.28 19.43 -10.39
N LYS A 90 5.36 20.52 -9.61
CA LYS A 90 5.98 21.78 -10.03
C LYS A 90 7.45 21.60 -10.42
N ASN A 91 8.18 20.73 -9.73
CA ASN A 91 9.57 20.40 -10.06
C ASN A 91 9.70 19.73 -11.44
N ALA A 92 8.65 19.05 -11.91
CA ALA A 92 8.57 18.44 -13.23
C ALA A 92 7.99 19.36 -14.31
N GLN A 93 7.75 20.65 -14.02
CA GLN A 93 7.04 21.57 -14.94
C GLN A 93 7.65 21.64 -16.34
N GLU A 94 8.98 21.52 -16.47
CA GLU A 94 9.65 21.58 -17.78
C GLU A 94 9.15 20.51 -18.78
N TYR A 95 8.57 19.41 -18.28
CA TYR A 95 8.01 18.32 -19.09
C TYR A 95 6.50 18.45 -19.30
N LEU A 96 5.84 19.47 -18.75
CA LEU A 96 4.37 19.58 -18.67
C LEU A 96 3.85 20.75 -19.50
N ASP A 97 3.86 20.59 -20.81
CA ASP A 97 3.50 21.60 -21.82
C ASP A 97 2.06 21.51 -22.33
N GLU A 98 1.35 20.43 -22.00
CA GLU A 98 -0.05 20.17 -22.32
C GLU A 98 -0.81 19.74 -21.05
N PRO A 99 -2.16 19.69 -21.05
CA PRO A 99 -2.90 19.21 -19.88
C PRO A 99 -2.47 17.78 -19.55
N PHE A 100 -2.33 17.49 -18.26
CA PHE A 100 -1.75 16.25 -17.77
C PHE A 100 -2.55 15.67 -16.60
N ILE A 101 -2.44 14.35 -16.43
CA ILE A 101 -3.02 13.64 -15.28
C ILE A 101 -2.01 13.67 -14.14
N VAL A 102 -2.46 13.86 -12.91
CA VAL A 102 -1.69 13.58 -11.70
C VAL A 102 -2.35 12.42 -10.98
N ILE A 103 -1.57 11.43 -10.55
CA ILE A 103 -2.05 10.28 -9.79
C ILE A 103 -1.08 9.95 -8.66
N SER A 104 -1.61 9.65 -7.48
CA SER A 104 -0.81 9.18 -6.35
C SER A 104 -0.31 7.76 -6.60
N GLY A 105 0.99 7.51 -6.40
CA GLY A 105 1.66 6.21 -6.69
C GLY A 105 1.28 5.05 -5.78
N ASP A 106 0.29 5.25 -4.91
CA ASP A 106 -0.16 4.33 -3.87
C ASP A 106 -1.67 4.04 -3.90
N ALA A 107 -2.36 4.50 -4.94
CA ALA A 107 -3.78 4.23 -5.15
C ALA A 107 -3.97 2.95 -5.97
N LEU A 108 -4.91 2.10 -5.56
CA LEU A 108 -5.44 1.00 -6.37
C LEU A 108 -6.81 1.40 -6.90
N THR A 109 -6.98 1.43 -8.23
CA THR A 109 -8.20 1.93 -8.86
C THR A 109 -8.39 1.40 -10.26
N ASP A 110 -9.65 1.30 -10.69
CA ASP A 110 -10.09 0.99 -12.07
C ASP A 110 -10.95 2.13 -12.66
N ILE A 111 -10.83 3.34 -12.10
CA ILE A 111 -11.56 4.52 -12.59
C ILE A 111 -11.25 4.77 -14.07
N ASP A 112 -12.30 4.98 -14.86
CA ASP A 112 -12.21 5.28 -16.29
C ASP A 112 -11.60 6.67 -16.53
N LEU A 113 -10.27 6.71 -16.69
CA LEU A 113 -9.52 7.95 -16.91
C LEU A 113 -9.89 8.61 -18.23
N THR A 114 -10.35 7.84 -19.23
CA THR A 114 -10.81 8.40 -20.51
C THR A 114 -12.01 9.33 -20.31
N ARG A 115 -12.95 8.95 -19.43
CA ARG A 115 -14.08 9.82 -19.07
C ARG A 115 -13.67 11.05 -18.28
N VAL A 116 -12.72 10.91 -17.34
CA VAL A 116 -12.20 12.05 -16.58
C VAL A 116 -11.57 13.08 -17.52
N MET A 117 -10.72 12.64 -18.44
CA MET A 117 -10.09 13.52 -19.42
C MET A 117 -11.10 14.20 -20.37
N ALA A 118 -12.14 13.47 -20.77
CA ALA A 118 -13.21 14.02 -21.60
C ALA A 118 -14.01 15.09 -20.85
N TYR A 119 -14.36 14.82 -19.58
CA TYR A 119 -15.07 15.76 -18.72
C TYR A 119 -14.27 17.05 -18.48
N HIS A 120 -12.97 16.93 -18.21
CA HIS A 120 -12.08 18.09 -18.05
C HIS A 120 -12.12 19.02 -19.27
N ARG A 121 -12.01 18.44 -20.47
CA ARG A 121 -12.09 19.17 -21.74
C ARG A 121 -13.47 19.79 -21.97
N GLU A 122 -14.54 19.04 -21.70
CA GLU A 122 -15.92 19.53 -21.86
C GLU A 122 -16.19 20.77 -20.99
N LYS A 123 -15.68 20.79 -19.77
CA LYS A 123 -15.87 21.89 -18.81
C LYS A 123 -14.95 23.08 -19.06
N GLY A 124 -13.88 22.93 -19.85
CA GLY A 124 -12.83 23.94 -19.95
C GLY A 124 -12.22 24.26 -18.58
N ALA A 125 -12.03 23.22 -17.75
CA ALA A 125 -11.54 23.36 -16.40
C ALA A 125 -10.04 23.72 -16.40
N ALA A 126 -9.59 24.55 -15.46
CA ALA A 126 -8.17 24.70 -15.15
C ALA A 126 -7.66 23.50 -14.35
N ALA A 127 -8.51 22.94 -13.49
CA ALA A 127 -8.25 21.69 -12.79
C ALA A 127 -9.55 20.90 -12.59
N THR A 128 -9.46 19.58 -12.75
CA THR A 128 -10.52 18.63 -12.41
C THR A 128 -10.02 17.69 -11.32
N ILE A 129 -10.74 17.64 -10.20
CA ILE A 129 -10.49 16.71 -9.09
C ILE A 129 -11.39 15.49 -9.27
N VAL A 130 -10.80 14.30 -9.28
CA VAL A 130 -11.57 13.05 -9.26
C VAL A 130 -12.02 12.76 -7.84
N LEU A 131 -13.32 12.56 -7.67
CA LEU A 131 -13.99 12.33 -6.40
C LEU A 131 -14.58 10.92 -6.36
N THR A 132 -14.65 10.35 -5.16
CA THR A 132 -15.40 9.12 -4.89
C THR A 132 -16.23 9.27 -3.62
N SER A 133 -17.28 8.48 -3.47
CA SER A 133 -18.11 8.45 -2.26
C SER A 133 -17.62 7.37 -1.30
N VAL A 134 -17.30 7.75 -0.06
CA VAL A 134 -16.87 6.82 1.00
C VAL A 134 -17.73 6.91 2.24
N ALA A 135 -17.87 5.79 2.96
CA ALA A 135 -18.65 5.75 4.20
C ALA A 135 -18.01 6.54 5.35
N ASN A 136 -16.68 6.62 5.39
CA ASN A 136 -15.94 7.36 6.41
C ASN A 136 -14.91 8.32 5.76
N PRO A 137 -15.19 9.63 5.70
CA PRO A 137 -14.36 10.59 4.98
C PRO A 137 -13.25 11.25 5.82
N LEU A 138 -13.11 10.94 7.11
CA LEU A 138 -12.23 11.68 8.03
C LEU A 138 -10.74 11.67 7.66
N GLU A 139 -10.28 10.61 6.99
CA GLU A 139 -8.88 10.47 6.60
C GLU A 139 -8.53 11.23 5.32
N TYR A 140 -9.53 11.85 4.66
CA TYR A 140 -9.42 12.40 3.31
C TYR A 140 -9.88 13.87 3.25
N GLY A 141 -9.61 14.52 2.11
CA GLY A 141 -10.17 15.83 1.79
C GLY A 141 -11.61 15.72 1.29
N VAL A 142 -12.54 16.42 1.95
CA VAL A 142 -13.97 16.43 1.61
C VAL A 142 -14.28 17.60 0.69
N VAL A 143 -15.07 17.32 -0.34
CA VAL A 143 -15.37 18.28 -1.41
C VAL A 143 -16.88 18.46 -1.55
N ILE A 144 -17.35 19.70 -1.65
CA ILE A 144 -18.71 20.00 -2.07
C ILE A 144 -18.68 20.49 -3.51
N THR A 145 -19.44 19.81 -4.35
CA THR A 145 -19.69 20.19 -5.74
C THR A 145 -21.09 20.79 -5.88
N ASN A 146 -21.21 21.81 -6.74
CA ASN A 146 -22.50 22.31 -7.21
C ASN A 146 -23.08 21.38 -8.28
N GLN A 147 -24.34 21.59 -8.67
CA GLN A 147 -25.01 20.77 -9.70
C GLN A 147 -24.31 20.79 -11.06
N ASP A 148 -23.60 21.86 -11.39
CA ASP A 148 -22.82 22.00 -12.63
C ASP A 148 -21.43 21.35 -12.56
N GLY A 149 -21.04 20.83 -11.38
CA GLY A 149 -19.76 20.21 -11.07
C GLY A 149 -18.69 21.17 -10.54
N THR A 150 -18.97 22.47 -10.43
CA THR A 150 -18.01 23.42 -9.85
C THR A 150 -17.76 23.12 -8.37
N ILE A 151 -16.51 23.24 -7.92
CA ILE A 151 -16.18 23.04 -6.51
C ILE A 151 -16.52 24.32 -5.74
N ASN A 152 -17.40 24.21 -4.75
CA ASN A 152 -17.78 25.33 -3.89
C ASN A 152 -16.86 25.40 -2.66
N ARG A 153 -16.59 24.24 -2.05
CA ARG A 153 -15.79 24.14 -0.83
C ARG A 153 -14.92 22.90 -0.85
N PHE A 154 -13.69 23.07 -0.39
CA PHE A 154 -12.72 22.02 -0.19
C PHE A 154 -12.24 22.07 1.27
N LEU A 155 -12.22 20.94 1.97
CA LEU A 155 -11.72 20.85 3.34
C LEU A 155 -10.88 19.58 3.52
N GLU A 156 -9.59 19.75 3.81
CA GLU A 156 -8.67 18.65 4.06
C GLU A 156 -8.83 18.10 5.48
N LYS A 157 -9.05 16.79 5.64
CA LYS A 157 -9.11 16.05 6.92
C LYS A 157 -10.04 16.70 7.96
N PRO A 158 -11.36 16.71 7.70
CA PRO A 158 -12.32 17.31 8.61
C PRO A 158 -12.41 16.54 9.93
N SER A 159 -12.72 17.24 11.01
CA SER A 159 -13.26 16.61 12.21
C SER A 159 -14.70 16.12 11.96
N TRP A 160 -15.22 15.19 12.78
CA TRP A 160 -16.59 14.70 12.66
C TRP A 160 -17.66 15.81 12.60
N GLY A 161 -17.43 16.95 13.27
CA GLY A 161 -18.35 18.10 13.25
C GLY A 161 -18.29 18.92 11.96
N GLU A 162 -17.28 18.68 11.12
CA GLU A 162 -17.03 19.38 9.85
C GLU A 162 -17.30 18.49 8.64
N VAL A 163 -17.68 17.23 8.83
CA VAL A 163 -18.07 16.35 7.73
C VAL A 163 -19.42 16.79 7.18
N PHE A 164 -19.41 17.35 5.97
CA PHE A 164 -20.60 17.85 5.27
C PHE A 164 -20.88 17.11 3.95
N SER A 165 -20.01 16.20 3.53
CA SER A 165 -20.18 15.36 2.33
C SER A 165 -19.44 14.03 2.52
N ASP A 166 -19.88 13.01 1.78
CA ASP A 166 -19.24 11.71 1.60
C ASP A 166 -18.28 11.69 0.40
N GLN A 167 -18.25 12.76 -0.39
CA GLN A 167 -17.36 12.91 -1.55
C GLN A 167 -15.95 13.28 -1.11
N VAL A 168 -14.99 12.42 -1.40
CA VAL A 168 -13.59 12.59 -1.02
C VAL A 168 -12.67 12.71 -2.23
N ASN A 169 -11.61 13.47 -2.03
CA ASN A 169 -10.50 13.59 -2.96
C ASN A 169 -9.74 12.26 -3.10
N THR A 170 -9.63 11.76 -4.33
CA THR A 170 -8.95 10.50 -4.65
C THR A 170 -7.43 10.62 -4.81
N GLY A 171 -6.90 11.85 -4.88
CA GLY A 171 -5.50 12.08 -5.27
C GLY A 171 -5.25 11.93 -6.78
N ILE A 172 -6.32 11.88 -7.59
CA ILE A 172 -6.27 11.85 -9.05
C ILE A 172 -6.81 13.18 -9.58
N TYR A 173 -6.04 13.83 -10.45
CA TYR A 173 -6.35 15.15 -10.98
C TYR A 173 -6.09 15.22 -12.48
N VAL A 174 -6.80 16.10 -13.20
CA VAL A 174 -6.41 16.56 -14.54
C VAL A 174 -6.16 18.06 -14.45
N ILE A 175 -4.95 18.49 -14.81
CA ILE A 175 -4.45 19.84 -14.53
C ILE A 175 -3.96 20.49 -15.83
N GLU A 176 -4.32 21.76 -16.02
CA GLU A 176 -3.74 22.63 -17.04
C GLU A 176 -2.36 23.16 -16.59
N PRO A 177 -1.34 23.23 -17.47
CA PRO A 177 0.01 23.73 -17.12
C PRO A 177 0.01 25.10 -16.44
N THR A 178 -0.93 25.98 -16.83
CA THR A 178 -1.08 27.33 -16.26
C THR A 178 -1.37 27.34 -14.76
N VAL A 179 -1.89 26.24 -14.19
CA VAL A 179 -2.08 26.10 -12.74
C VAL A 179 -0.74 26.05 -12.01
N LEU A 180 0.30 25.47 -12.64
CA LEU A 180 1.63 25.38 -12.04
C LEU A 180 2.27 26.76 -11.85
N ASP A 181 1.90 27.76 -12.66
CA ASP A 181 2.42 29.13 -12.56
C ASP A 181 2.00 29.84 -11.25
N LEU A 182 0.98 29.31 -10.57
CA LEU A 182 0.58 29.78 -9.23
C LEU A 182 1.58 29.40 -8.14
N LEU A 183 2.45 28.42 -8.40
CA LEU A 183 3.33 27.78 -7.43
C LEU A 183 4.74 28.37 -7.52
N PRO A 184 5.35 28.77 -6.40
CA PRO A 184 6.75 29.16 -6.40
C PRO A 184 7.64 27.92 -6.66
N PRO A 185 8.74 28.06 -7.41
CA PRO A 185 9.68 26.95 -7.61
C PRO A 185 10.35 26.56 -6.28
N ALA A 186 10.69 25.28 -6.12
CA ALA A 186 11.42 24.72 -4.97
C ALA A 186 10.81 25.05 -3.60
N THR A 187 9.47 25.06 -3.50
CA THR A 187 8.75 25.28 -2.24
C THR A 187 7.91 24.08 -1.87
N VAL A 188 7.74 23.87 -0.56
CA VAL A 188 6.85 22.84 -0.03
C VAL A 188 5.41 23.29 -0.21
N VAL A 189 4.68 22.65 -1.11
CA VAL A 189 3.29 23.02 -1.44
C VAL A 189 2.46 21.77 -1.68
N ASP A 190 1.22 21.78 -1.16
CA ASP A 190 0.27 20.68 -1.31
C ASP A 190 -0.96 21.03 -2.17
N TRP A 191 -1.44 20.07 -2.95
CA TRP A 191 -2.63 20.24 -3.79
C TRP A 191 -3.86 20.64 -2.98
N SER A 192 -4.20 19.80 -1.99
CA SER A 192 -5.36 19.98 -1.12
C SER A 192 -5.24 21.20 -0.20
N GLY A 193 -4.05 21.44 0.35
CA GLY A 193 -3.83 22.43 1.40
C GLY A 193 -3.63 23.85 0.87
N ASP A 194 -2.98 23.99 -0.30
CA ASP A 194 -2.53 25.29 -0.79
C ASP A 194 -3.10 25.61 -2.17
N VAL A 195 -3.02 24.67 -3.13
CA VAL A 195 -3.32 24.97 -4.54
C VAL A 195 -4.80 25.14 -4.79
N PHE A 196 -5.64 24.16 -4.43
CA PHE A 196 -7.08 24.23 -4.67
C PHE A 196 -7.74 25.39 -3.89
N PRO A 197 -7.42 25.66 -2.62
CA PRO A 197 -7.91 26.85 -1.93
C PRO A 197 -7.54 28.17 -2.62
N LYS A 198 -6.31 28.27 -3.16
CA LYS A 198 -5.86 29.45 -3.91
C LYS A 198 -6.59 29.60 -5.25
N MET A 199 -6.84 28.50 -5.95
CA MET A 199 -7.65 28.48 -7.19
C MET A 199 -9.09 28.95 -6.93
N LEU A 200 -9.71 28.49 -5.84
CA LEU A 200 -11.05 28.93 -5.42
C LEU A 200 -11.07 30.43 -5.11
N THR A 201 -10.08 30.91 -4.38
CA THR A 201 -9.94 32.34 -4.04
C THR A 201 -9.77 33.21 -5.30
N ASN A 202 -9.06 32.70 -6.30
CA ASN A 202 -8.82 33.38 -7.58
C ASN A 202 -9.97 33.17 -8.60
N ALA A 203 -11.07 32.53 -8.21
CA ALA A 203 -12.20 32.19 -9.09
C ALA A 203 -11.79 31.42 -10.36
N MET A 204 -10.77 30.57 -10.26
CA MET A 204 -10.34 29.74 -11.39
C MET A 204 -11.32 28.58 -11.64
N PRO A 205 -11.45 28.09 -12.89
CA PRO A 205 -12.36 26.99 -13.22
C PRO A 205 -11.93 25.66 -12.57
N LEU A 206 -12.39 25.39 -11.36
CA LEU A 206 -12.11 24.18 -10.58
C LEU A 206 -13.36 23.30 -10.49
N TYR A 207 -13.27 22.06 -10.98
CA TYR A 207 -14.41 21.14 -11.08
C TYR A 207 -14.13 19.81 -10.36
N GLY A 208 -15.19 19.22 -9.80
CA GLY A 208 -15.17 17.88 -9.23
C GLY A 208 -15.85 16.89 -10.17
N TYR A 209 -15.17 15.79 -10.49
CA TYR A 209 -15.72 14.67 -11.23
C TYR A 209 -15.98 13.50 -10.29
N LEU A 210 -17.25 13.22 -9.98
CA LEU A 210 -17.61 12.04 -9.20
C LEU A 210 -17.47 10.78 -10.06
N ALA A 211 -16.39 10.05 -9.86
CA ALA A 211 -16.07 8.87 -10.65
C ALA A 211 -16.89 7.65 -10.22
N SER A 212 -17.30 6.87 -11.22
CA SER A 212 -17.72 5.49 -11.03
C SER A 212 -16.50 4.57 -11.12
N GLY A 213 -16.35 3.66 -10.17
CA GLY A 213 -15.26 2.69 -10.15
C GLY A 213 -14.82 2.39 -8.72
N TYR A 214 -13.88 1.48 -8.60
CA TYR A 214 -13.17 1.19 -7.37
C TYR A 214 -12.04 2.20 -7.17
N TRP A 215 -11.87 2.62 -5.92
CA TRP A 215 -10.70 3.38 -5.49
C TRP A 215 -10.35 3.01 -4.05
N CYS A 216 -9.07 2.78 -3.80
CA CYS A 216 -8.52 2.54 -2.48
C CYS A 216 -7.15 3.22 -2.35
N ASP A 217 -7.03 4.17 -1.40
CA ASP A 217 -5.73 4.65 -0.92
C ASP A 217 -5.14 3.62 0.05
N ILE A 218 -4.01 3.02 -0.32
CA ILE A 218 -3.32 2.01 0.49
C ILE A 218 -2.51 2.73 1.57
N GLY A 219 -3.18 3.38 2.54
CA GLY A 219 -2.54 4.21 3.57
C GLY A 219 -2.02 3.46 4.80
N ASN A 220 -2.56 2.27 5.09
CA ASN A 220 -2.33 1.52 6.32
C ASN A 220 -2.46 -0.01 6.09
N ILE A 221 -2.18 -0.82 7.11
CA ILE A 221 -2.18 -2.29 6.99
C ILE A 221 -3.56 -2.84 6.63
N GLN A 222 -4.63 -2.27 7.18
CA GLN A 222 -6.01 -2.69 6.95
C GLN A 222 -6.43 -2.43 5.49
N THR A 223 -6.15 -1.24 4.97
CA THR A 223 -6.40 -0.89 3.56
C THR A 223 -5.53 -1.72 2.62
N TYR A 224 -4.29 -2.03 2.98
CA TYR A 224 -3.43 -2.93 2.21
C TYR A 224 -4.00 -4.35 2.08
N TYR A 225 -4.49 -4.90 3.18
CA TYR A 225 -5.20 -6.17 3.15
C TYR A 225 -6.45 -6.10 2.27
N GLN A 226 -7.29 -5.09 2.48
CA GLN A 226 -8.53 -4.87 1.73
C GLN A 226 -8.26 -4.78 0.22
N ALA A 227 -7.21 -4.06 -0.19
CA ALA A 227 -6.79 -3.94 -1.58
C ALA A 227 -6.46 -5.30 -2.22
N ASN A 228 -5.74 -6.17 -1.50
CA ASN A 228 -5.44 -7.53 -1.98
C ASN A 228 -6.69 -8.40 -2.09
N TRP A 229 -7.59 -8.31 -1.10
CA TRP A 229 -8.83 -9.08 -1.09
C TRP A 229 -9.81 -8.64 -2.17
N ASP A 230 -10.00 -7.33 -2.34
CA ASP A 230 -10.85 -6.76 -3.38
C ASP A 230 -10.34 -7.11 -4.78
N ALA A 231 -9.02 -7.08 -5.00
CA ALA A 231 -8.41 -7.53 -6.25
C ALA A 231 -8.66 -9.02 -6.50
N LEU A 232 -8.41 -9.89 -5.50
CA LEU A 232 -8.66 -11.33 -5.62
C LEU A 232 -10.14 -11.71 -5.81
N GLU A 233 -11.04 -10.92 -5.24
CA GLU A 233 -12.49 -11.10 -5.38
C GLU A 233 -13.05 -10.51 -6.68
N GLY A 234 -12.25 -9.74 -7.42
CA GLY A 234 -12.66 -9.09 -8.67
C GLY A 234 -13.56 -7.87 -8.46
N ARG A 235 -13.43 -7.18 -7.32
CA ARG A 235 -14.13 -5.91 -7.04
C ARG A 235 -13.45 -4.70 -7.68
N VAL A 236 -12.18 -4.86 -8.04
CA VAL A 236 -11.42 -3.92 -8.85
C VAL A 236 -10.92 -4.66 -10.10
N ASP A 237 -11.06 -4.02 -11.26
CA ASP A 237 -10.56 -4.56 -12.52
C ASP A 237 -9.03 -4.34 -12.63
N VAL A 238 -8.25 -5.33 -12.18
CA VAL A 238 -6.79 -5.34 -12.30
C VAL A 238 -6.29 -6.62 -12.93
N GLU A 239 -5.15 -6.49 -13.62
CA GLU A 239 -4.49 -7.63 -14.24
C GLU A 239 -3.69 -8.42 -13.19
N ILE A 240 -4.24 -9.54 -12.75
CA ILE A 240 -3.57 -10.51 -11.88
C ILE A 240 -2.68 -11.43 -12.72
N ALA A 241 -1.42 -11.60 -12.30
CA ALA A 241 -0.48 -12.48 -12.99
C ALA A 241 -0.86 -13.97 -12.86
N GLY A 242 -0.47 -14.76 -13.87
CA GLY A 242 -0.69 -16.20 -13.91
C GLY A 242 -2.00 -16.64 -14.54
N GLU A 243 -2.23 -17.95 -14.57
CA GLU A 243 -3.44 -18.54 -15.12
C GLU A 243 -4.51 -18.67 -14.04
N ARG A 244 -5.72 -18.18 -14.33
CA ARG A 244 -6.90 -18.46 -13.50
C ARG A 244 -7.29 -19.92 -13.65
N ARG A 245 -7.31 -20.65 -12.53
CA ARG A 245 -7.58 -22.08 -12.48
C ARG A 245 -9.04 -22.32 -12.15
N HIS A 246 -9.36 -22.66 -10.91
CA HIS A 246 -10.73 -22.84 -10.45
C HIS A 246 -11.16 -21.68 -9.55
N GLY A 247 -12.40 -21.20 -9.69
CA GLY A 247 -12.92 -20.09 -8.90
C GLY A 247 -12.04 -18.83 -9.04
N ASN A 248 -11.64 -18.25 -7.91
CA ASN A 248 -10.78 -17.07 -7.84
C ASN A 248 -9.34 -17.45 -7.43
N VAL A 249 -8.84 -18.59 -7.94
CA VAL A 249 -7.46 -19.05 -7.71
C VAL A 249 -6.62 -18.76 -8.95
N TRP A 250 -5.58 -17.96 -8.75
CA TRP A 250 -4.59 -17.58 -9.75
C TRP A 250 -3.27 -18.28 -9.42
N MET A 251 -2.67 -18.95 -10.40
CA MET A 251 -1.39 -19.62 -10.24
C MET A 251 -0.42 -19.17 -11.32
N GLY A 252 0.77 -18.77 -10.88
CA GLY A 252 1.91 -18.46 -11.73
C GLY A 252 2.48 -19.68 -12.43
N GLU A 253 3.61 -19.47 -13.10
CA GLU A 253 4.36 -20.50 -13.80
C GLU A 253 5.13 -21.39 -12.81
N ASN A 254 5.35 -22.66 -13.18
CA ASN A 254 6.16 -23.62 -12.43
C ASN A 254 5.76 -23.83 -10.95
N VAL A 255 4.48 -23.66 -10.61
CA VAL A 255 3.99 -23.93 -9.25
C VAL A 255 3.93 -25.44 -9.00
N GLU A 256 4.70 -25.93 -8.02
CA GLU A 256 4.68 -27.32 -7.58
C GLU A 256 3.60 -27.51 -6.50
N VAL A 257 2.61 -28.37 -6.76
CA VAL A 257 1.52 -28.67 -5.83
C VAL A 257 1.59 -30.12 -5.37
N GLY A 258 1.86 -30.32 -4.08
CA GLY A 258 2.01 -31.62 -3.44
C GLY A 258 0.69 -32.38 -3.24
N LEU A 259 0.81 -33.62 -2.78
CA LEU A 259 -0.35 -34.47 -2.54
C LEU A 259 -1.22 -33.93 -1.40
N GLY A 260 -2.54 -33.88 -1.63
CA GLY A 260 -3.50 -33.50 -0.59
C GLY A 260 -3.54 -32.01 -0.26
N VAL A 261 -2.88 -31.15 -1.07
CA VAL A 261 -3.03 -29.70 -0.98
C VAL A 261 -4.48 -29.31 -1.24
N ARG A 262 -5.02 -28.45 -0.39
CA ARG A 262 -6.39 -27.93 -0.52
C ARG A 262 -6.35 -26.42 -0.55
N ILE A 263 -6.98 -25.84 -1.57
CA ILE A 263 -7.12 -24.39 -1.73
C ILE A 263 -8.62 -24.10 -1.77
N GLU A 264 -9.11 -23.46 -0.72
CA GLU A 264 -10.49 -23.01 -0.59
C GLU A 264 -10.52 -21.48 -0.65
N GLY A 265 -11.56 -20.88 -1.25
CA GLY A 265 -11.65 -19.43 -1.42
C GLY A 265 -10.77 -18.88 -2.56
N SER A 266 -10.52 -17.57 -2.53
CA SER A 266 -9.66 -16.90 -3.51
C SER A 266 -8.19 -16.97 -3.11
N ALA A 267 -7.30 -17.14 -4.09
CA ALA A 267 -5.87 -17.18 -3.81
C ALA A 267 -5.04 -16.71 -5.00
N TYR A 268 -3.91 -16.09 -4.72
CA TYR A 268 -2.84 -15.86 -5.69
C TYR A 268 -1.60 -16.62 -5.24
N ILE A 269 -1.06 -17.45 -6.13
CA ILE A 269 0.17 -18.20 -5.93
C ILE A 269 1.15 -17.77 -7.03
N GLY A 270 2.24 -17.12 -6.65
CA GLY A 270 3.24 -16.60 -7.56
C GLY A 270 4.06 -17.66 -8.28
N ASN A 271 4.92 -17.22 -9.19
CA ASN A 271 5.78 -18.10 -9.98
C ASN A 271 6.75 -18.89 -9.08
N ASP A 272 7.08 -20.11 -9.51
CA ASP A 272 8.09 -20.98 -8.87
C ASP A 272 7.83 -21.24 -7.37
N CYS A 273 6.55 -21.17 -6.95
CA CYS A 273 6.16 -21.52 -5.59
C CYS A 273 6.07 -23.04 -5.41
N LYS A 274 6.32 -23.50 -4.18
CA LYS A 274 6.19 -24.91 -3.81
C LYS A 274 5.21 -25.06 -2.65
N LEU A 275 4.10 -25.74 -2.90
CA LEU A 275 3.12 -26.10 -1.88
C LEU A 275 3.29 -27.59 -1.57
N LYS A 276 3.84 -27.94 -0.41
CA LYS A 276 4.10 -29.34 -0.05
C LYS A 276 2.84 -30.08 0.42
N ALA A 277 3.00 -31.37 0.75
CA ALA A 277 1.89 -32.26 1.06
C ALA A 277 1.04 -31.75 2.23
N GLY A 278 -0.29 -31.88 2.11
CA GLY A 278 -1.23 -31.52 3.17
C GLY A 278 -1.38 -30.02 3.47
N VAL A 279 -0.76 -29.12 2.68
CA VAL A 279 -0.96 -27.67 2.82
C VAL A 279 -2.44 -27.32 2.65
N PHE A 280 -2.94 -26.46 3.53
CA PHE A 280 -4.30 -25.94 3.46
C PHE A 280 -4.28 -24.41 3.35
N ILE A 281 -4.77 -23.91 2.22
CA ILE A 281 -4.94 -22.49 1.95
C ILE A 281 -6.43 -22.19 2.06
N ASN A 282 -6.77 -21.28 2.96
CA ASN A 282 -8.12 -20.74 3.13
C ASN A 282 -8.13 -19.25 2.79
N GLY A 283 -8.60 -18.96 1.59
CA GLY A 283 -8.62 -17.63 1.00
C GLY A 283 -9.50 -16.63 1.76
N PRO A 284 -9.30 -15.33 1.49
CA PRO A 284 -8.38 -14.78 0.48
C PRO A 284 -6.89 -14.77 0.90
N VAL A 285 -6.00 -15.35 0.08
CA VAL A 285 -4.55 -15.48 0.38
C VAL A 285 -3.69 -15.07 -0.81
N CYS A 286 -2.59 -14.34 -0.56
CA CYS A 286 -1.56 -14.06 -1.56
C CYS A 286 -0.24 -14.71 -1.15
N ILE A 287 0.40 -15.44 -2.06
CA ILE A 287 1.75 -16.02 -1.88
C ILE A 287 2.62 -15.53 -3.02
N GLY A 288 3.66 -14.76 -2.70
CA GLY A 288 4.60 -14.20 -3.66
C GLY A 288 5.52 -15.25 -4.25
N ASN A 289 6.10 -14.92 -5.40
CA ASN A 289 7.02 -15.76 -6.17
C ASN A 289 8.14 -16.38 -5.32
N PHE A 290 8.61 -17.56 -5.71
CA PHE A 290 9.73 -18.28 -5.10
C PHE A 290 9.53 -18.64 -3.63
N SER A 291 8.28 -18.67 -3.16
CA SER A 291 7.97 -19.02 -1.77
C SER A 291 7.67 -20.51 -1.62
N VAL A 292 7.99 -21.04 -0.44
CA VAL A 292 7.79 -22.45 -0.10
C VAL A 292 6.87 -22.54 1.10
N VAL A 293 5.78 -23.30 0.96
CA VAL A 293 4.88 -23.66 2.06
C VAL A 293 5.04 -25.14 2.36
N ASP A 294 5.59 -25.43 3.54
CA ASP A 294 5.96 -26.78 3.95
C ASP A 294 4.75 -27.60 4.45
N GLU A 295 4.99 -28.87 4.75
CA GLU A 295 3.95 -29.87 4.97
C GLU A 295 2.98 -29.51 6.10
N ASN A 296 1.69 -29.80 5.87
CA ASN A 296 0.60 -29.62 6.84
C ASN A 296 0.42 -28.17 7.35
N THR A 297 1.03 -27.18 6.68
CA THR A 297 0.90 -25.77 7.04
C THR A 297 -0.45 -25.21 6.59
N LYS A 298 -1.04 -24.37 7.44
CA LYS A 298 -2.33 -23.73 7.21
C LYS A 298 -2.15 -22.23 7.05
N VAL A 299 -2.60 -21.69 5.92
CA VAL A 299 -2.52 -20.25 5.63
C VAL A 299 -3.93 -19.74 5.38
N SER A 300 -4.40 -18.86 6.27
CA SER A 300 -5.72 -18.25 6.18
C SER A 300 -5.60 -16.73 6.11
N ASN A 301 -6.33 -16.08 5.19
CA ASN A 301 -6.46 -14.62 5.12
C ASN A 301 -5.13 -13.83 5.06
N SER A 302 -4.02 -14.46 4.66
CA SER A 302 -2.67 -13.93 4.84
C SER A 302 -2.05 -13.44 3.52
N VAL A 303 -1.06 -12.54 3.62
CA VAL A 303 -0.29 -12.04 2.48
C VAL A 303 1.19 -12.35 2.71
N ILE A 304 1.76 -13.19 1.86
CA ILE A 304 3.16 -13.63 1.92
C ILE A 304 3.87 -13.04 0.71
N TRP A 305 4.95 -12.30 0.94
CA TRP A 305 5.77 -11.71 -0.12
C TRP A 305 6.75 -12.75 -0.70
N THR A 306 7.59 -12.31 -1.63
CA THR A 306 8.49 -13.20 -2.38
C THR A 306 9.61 -13.79 -1.53
N TYR A 307 10.09 -14.97 -1.96
CA TYR A 307 11.20 -15.71 -1.35
C TYR A 307 11.03 -16.02 0.15
N SER A 308 9.80 -16.29 0.59
CA SER A 308 9.53 -16.62 1.98
C SER A 308 9.32 -18.12 2.19
N TYR A 309 9.83 -18.65 3.29
CA TYR A 309 9.69 -20.06 3.68
C TYR A 309 8.76 -20.17 4.89
N LEU A 310 7.72 -20.99 4.76
CA LEU A 310 6.78 -21.31 5.84
C LEU A 310 6.95 -22.77 6.25
N GLY A 311 7.56 -23.01 7.42
CA GLY A 311 7.90 -24.32 7.93
C GLY A 311 6.71 -25.18 8.32
N GLU A 312 6.97 -26.47 8.55
CA GLU A 312 5.96 -27.53 8.72
C GLU A 312 5.02 -27.26 9.89
N ASN A 313 3.77 -27.72 9.76
CA ASN A 313 2.74 -27.62 10.81
C ASN A 313 2.48 -26.19 11.32
N SER A 314 2.91 -25.16 10.57
CA SER A 314 2.71 -23.77 10.97
C SER A 314 1.30 -23.31 10.64
N ARG A 315 0.85 -22.27 11.34
CA ARG A 315 -0.49 -21.69 11.16
C ARG A 315 -0.39 -20.18 11.08
N LEU A 316 -0.82 -19.62 9.97
CA LEU A 316 -0.87 -18.19 9.73
C LEU A 316 -2.34 -17.77 9.59
N ARG A 317 -2.77 -16.82 10.42
CA ARG A 317 -4.11 -16.27 10.39
C ARG A 317 -4.01 -14.77 10.18
N GLN A 318 -4.44 -14.30 9.02
CA GLN A 318 -4.42 -12.89 8.67
C GLN A 318 -3.10 -12.22 9.05
N ALA A 319 -2.00 -12.83 8.62
CA ALA A 319 -0.66 -12.35 8.85
C ALA A 319 -0.06 -11.82 7.54
N ILE A 320 0.81 -10.82 7.67
CA ILE A 320 1.67 -10.38 6.58
C ILE A 320 3.09 -10.85 6.85
N VAL A 321 3.67 -11.55 5.88
CA VAL A 321 5.07 -11.96 5.92
C VAL A 321 5.77 -11.31 4.74
N CYS A 322 6.70 -10.39 5.03
CA CYS A 322 7.46 -9.67 4.02
C CYS A 322 8.51 -10.56 3.32
N ARG A 323 9.47 -9.96 2.61
CA ARG A 323 10.42 -10.71 1.77
C ARG A 323 11.44 -11.44 2.60
N HIS A 324 11.92 -12.55 2.06
CA HIS A 324 13.08 -13.27 2.60
C HIS A 324 12.89 -13.76 4.04
N CYS A 325 11.63 -13.96 4.45
CA CYS A 325 11.32 -14.39 5.80
C CYS A 325 11.41 -15.91 5.91
N THR A 326 11.97 -16.39 7.02
CA THR A 326 11.99 -17.82 7.35
C THR A 326 11.16 -18.06 8.60
N ILE A 327 9.96 -18.58 8.42
CA ILE A 327 9.12 -19.07 9.53
C ILE A 327 9.48 -20.53 9.74
N LYS A 328 10.12 -20.89 10.86
CA LYS A 328 10.45 -22.29 11.15
C LYS A 328 9.19 -23.11 11.52
N ASN A 329 9.39 -24.38 11.82
CA ASN A 329 8.31 -25.33 12.03
C ASN A 329 7.47 -25.00 13.28
N ASN A 330 6.25 -25.49 13.32
CA ASN A 330 5.34 -25.42 14.47
C ASN A 330 5.02 -23.99 14.94
N CYS A 331 5.13 -22.99 14.06
CA CYS A 331 4.88 -21.60 14.41
C CYS A 331 3.39 -21.22 14.30
N LEU A 332 2.97 -20.28 15.14
CA LEU A 332 1.63 -19.70 15.13
C LEU A 332 1.72 -18.19 14.98
N LEU A 333 1.18 -17.66 13.89
CA LEU A 333 1.02 -16.21 13.67
C LEU A 333 -0.46 -15.89 13.71
N GLU A 334 -0.87 -15.11 14.72
CA GLU A 334 -2.24 -14.69 14.92
C GLU A 334 -2.60 -13.42 14.13
N GLU A 335 -3.88 -13.07 14.19
CA GLU A 335 -4.51 -12.02 13.37
C GLU A 335 -3.80 -10.67 13.45
N GLY A 336 -3.45 -10.12 12.29
CA GLY A 336 -2.82 -8.81 12.17
C GLY A 336 -1.33 -8.80 12.49
N ALA A 337 -0.70 -9.96 12.71
CA ALA A 337 0.75 -10.04 12.84
C ALA A 337 1.43 -9.59 11.54
N VAL A 338 2.47 -8.76 11.64
CA VAL A 338 3.26 -8.29 10.49
C VAL A 338 4.73 -8.58 10.73
N ILE A 339 5.32 -9.37 9.82
CA ILE A 339 6.71 -9.79 9.87
C ILE A 339 7.48 -9.03 8.79
N GLY A 340 8.38 -8.12 9.21
CA GLY A 340 9.22 -7.33 8.31
C GLY A 340 10.23 -8.16 7.51
N ASP A 341 10.90 -7.52 6.55
CA ASP A 341 11.86 -8.18 5.66
C ASP A 341 13.00 -8.88 6.43
N ASP A 342 13.49 -10.00 5.89
CA ASP A 342 14.68 -10.71 6.41
C ASP A 342 14.54 -11.15 7.89
N VAL A 343 13.32 -11.45 8.34
CA VAL A 343 13.04 -11.95 9.69
C VAL A 343 13.05 -13.48 9.73
N VAL A 344 13.71 -14.03 10.75
CA VAL A 344 13.70 -15.46 11.06
C VAL A 344 12.88 -15.69 12.32
N VAL A 345 11.79 -16.44 12.21
CA VAL A 345 10.96 -16.85 13.34
C VAL A 345 11.37 -18.25 13.79
N GLY A 346 11.87 -18.38 15.01
CA GLY A 346 12.29 -19.63 15.62
C GLY A 346 11.20 -20.70 15.70
N GLU A 347 11.59 -21.98 15.77
CA GLU A 347 10.64 -23.10 15.81
C GLU A 347 9.74 -23.03 17.04
N GLY A 348 8.44 -23.37 16.88
CA GLY A 348 7.49 -23.41 17.99
C GLY A 348 7.10 -22.04 18.54
N THR A 349 7.44 -20.96 17.83
CA THR A 349 7.17 -19.59 18.26
C THR A 349 5.72 -19.20 17.98
N THR A 350 5.13 -18.46 18.92
CA THR A 350 3.81 -17.83 18.77
C THR A 350 3.95 -16.32 18.70
N ILE A 351 3.30 -15.69 17.73
CA ILE A 351 3.24 -14.25 17.55
C ILE A 351 1.79 -13.82 17.74
N ASP A 352 1.56 -13.00 18.76
CA ASP A 352 0.22 -12.57 19.14
C ASP A 352 -0.39 -11.61 18.12
N ALA A 353 -1.70 -11.42 18.24
CA ALA A 353 -2.48 -10.58 17.34
C ALA A 353 -1.96 -9.12 17.34
N GLY A 354 -1.86 -8.55 16.14
CA GLY A 354 -1.42 -7.16 15.94
C GLY A 354 0.06 -6.88 16.20
N VAL A 355 0.86 -7.90 16.54
CA VAL A 355 2.30 -7.74 16.79
C VAL A 355 3.04 -7.49 15.47
N LYS A 356 3.89 -6.46 15.47
CA LYS A 356 4.72 -6.09 14.34
C LYS A 356 6.19 -6.33 14.67
N ILE A 357 6.89 -7.05 13.79
CA ILE A 357 8.33 -7.32 13.91
C ILE A 357 9.04 -6.55 12.80
N TRP A 358 9.98 -5.69 13.17
CA TRP A 358 10.75 -4.91 12.19
C TRP A 358 11.76 -5.80 11.46
N PRO A 359 12.28 -5.35 10.31
CA PRO A 359 13.24 -6.13 9.53
C PRO A 359 14.50 -6.53 10.28
N ASP A 360 15.20 -7.55 9.76
CA ASP A 360 16.51 -8.00 10.26
C ASP A 360 16.47 -8.47 11.72
N LYS A 361 15.51 -9.34 12.06
CA LYS A 361 15.32 -9.88 13.41
C LYS A 361 15.29 -11.38 13.41
N GLU A 362 15.85 -11.97 14.46
CA GLU A 362 15.73 -13.39 14.75
C GLU A 362 14.96 -13.57 16.06
N ILE A 363 13.86 -14.31 16.02
CA ILE A 363 13.05 -14.65 17.19
C ILE A 363 13.49 -16.01 17.71
N GLU A 364 13.80 -16.08 19.00
CA GLU A 364 14.27 -17.32 19.62
C GLU A 364 13.19 -18.42 19.56
N PRO A 365 13.56 -19.69 19.33
CA PRO A 365 12.61 -20.81 19.31
C PRO A 365 11.80 -20.94 20.61
N GLY A 366 10.53 -21.30 20.47
CA GLY A 366 9.60 -21.49 21.59
C GLY A 366 9.16 -20.19 22.27
N SER A 367 9.45 -19.03 21.67
CA SER A 367 9.06 -17.74 22.22
C SER A 367 7.57 -17.46 22.01
N THR A 368 6.97 -16.71 22.93
CA THR A 368 5.69 -16.04 22.67
C THR A 368 5.93 -14.54 22.63
N VAL A 369 5.65 -13.93 21.48
CA VAL A 369 5.87 -12.50 21.25
C VAL A 369 4.56 -11.77 21.44
N HIS A 370 4.47 -11.02 22.54
CA HIS A 370 3.29 -10.25 22.93
C HIS A 370 3.36 -8.78 22.46
N GLU A 371 4.56 -8.27 22.19
CA GLU A 371 4.80 -6.87 21.87
C GLU A 371 5.59 -6.70 20.57
N SER A 372 5.36 -5.56 19.91
CA SER A 372 6.05 -5.23 18.68
C SER A 372 7.55 -5.00 18.89
N ILE A 373 8.38 -5.64 18.06
CA ILE A 373 9.84 -5.58 18.17
C ILE A 373 10.37 -4.58 17.16
N ILE A 374 10.68 -3.37 17.64
CA ILE A 374 11.19 -2.25 16.82
C ILE A 374 12.72 -2.17 16.93
N TRP A 375 13.23 -2.09 18.16
CA TRP A 375 14.64 -1.86 18.47
C TRP A 375 15.24 -3.09 19.15
N ALA A 376 15.68 -4.06 18.35
CA ALA A 376 16.55 -5.12 18.84
C ALA A 376 17.74 -5.26 17.89
N ALA A 377 18.94 -5.32 18.44
CA ALA A 377 20.13 -5.62 17.64
C ALA A 377 19.95 -7.01 17.01
N ALA A 378 20.51 -7.20 15.80
CA ALA A 378 20.42 -8.45 15.00
C ALA A 378 20.90 -9.73 15.73
N SER A 379 21.43 -9.61 16.95
CA SER A 379 21.68 -10.71 17.85
C SER A 379 21.62 -10.22 19.30
N CYS A 380 20.64 -10.66 20.07
CA CYS A 380 20.70 -10.56 21.53
C CYS A 380 20.39 -11.94 22.09
N ARG A 381 21.43 -12.70 22.47
CA ARG A 381 21.27 -13.90 23.30
C ARG A 381 20.66 -13.47 24.62
N PHE A 382 19.35 -13.64 24.80
CA PHE A 382 18.71 -13.38 26.08
C PHE A 382 18.99 -14.57 26.99
N ARG A 383 19.92 -14.39 27.93
CA ARG A 383 20.20 -15.39 28.95
C ARG A 383 19.07 -15.36 29.98
N TRP A 384 18.15 -16.32 29.88
CA TRP A 384 17.19 -16.78 30.90
C TRP A 384 16.60 -15.68 31.80
N CYS A 385 15.39 -15.22 31.48
CA CYS A 385 14.47 -14.71 32.49
C CYS A 385 13.07 -15.25 32.21
N SER A 386 12.62 -16.17 33.05
CA SER A 386 11.24 -16.63 33.11
C SER A 386 10.32 -15.46 33.44
N SER A 387 9.31 -15.23 32.60
CA SER A 387 8.27 -14.19 32.72
C SER A 387 8.76 -12.74 32.57
N ILE A 388 8.55 -12.15 31.40
CA ILE A 388 8.57 -10.69 31.22
C ILE A 388 7.21 -10.15 31.69
N HIS A 389 7.15 -9.62 32.90
CA HIS A 389 6.18 -8.59 33.28
C HIS A 389 6.94 -7.25 33.20
N GLY A 390 6.61 -6.40 32.24
CA GLY A 390 7.30 -5.13 32.01
C GLY A 390 6.34 -3.95 31.97
N ASN A 391 6.32 -3.16 33.05
CA ASN A 391 5.98 -1.74 32.94
C ASN A 391 7.24 -0.99 32.46
N THR A 392 7.10 -0.17 31.43
CA THR A 392 8.13 0.68 30.84
C THR A 392 8.75 1.69 31.82
N THR A 393 10.08 1.87 31.76
CA THR A 393 10.74 3.19 31.91
C THR A 393 12.20 3.21 31.42
N SER A 394 12.45 4.07 30.41
CA SER A 394 13.63 4.90 30.08
C SER A 394 15.07 4.31 29.96
N PRO A 395 15.91 4.89 29.05
CA PRO A 395 17.24 4.38 28.74
C PRO A 395 18.29 5.02 29.65
N ASP A 396 18.89 4.24 30.55
CA ASP A 396 20.24 4.55 31.02
C ASP A 396 20.92 3.31 31.64
N ARG A 397 22.18 3.11 31.23
CA ARG A 397 23.17 2.12 31.71
C ARG A 397 22.96 0.65 31.28
N CYS A 398 23.46 0.35 30.08
CA CYS A 398 24.12 -0.94 29.84
C CYS A 398 25.62 -0.71 29.63
N THR A 399 26.40 -0.83 30.70
CA THR A 399 27.86 -0.95 30.62
C THR A 399 28.22 -2.35 30.15
N CYS A 400 28.24 -2.56 28.83
CA CYS A 400 28.84 -3.74 28.23
C CYS A 400 30.37 -3.68 28.39
N ARG A 401 30.90 -4.51 29.29
CA ARG A 401 32.34 -4.73 29.47
C ARG A 401 32.87 -5.58 28.30
N CYS A 402 33.09 -4.94 27.16
CA CYS A 402 33.79 -5.57 26.04
C CYS A 402 35.27 -5.72 26.39
N ARG A 403 35.74 -6.97 26.61
CA ARG A 403 37.17 -7.29 26.50
C ARG A 403 37.56 -7.10 25.03
N ARG A 404 38.20 -5.96 24.71
CA ARG A 404 38.92 -5.80 23.45
C ARG A 404 40.30 -6.42 23.58
N SER A 405 40.59 -7.32 22.65
CA SER A 405 41.94 -7.74 22.29
C SER A 405 42.77 -6.53 21.90
N THR A 406 44.01 -6.55 22.37
CA THR A 406 45.07 -5.56 22.18
C THR A 406 45.45 -5.36 20.71
N ALA A 407 45.43 -4.12 20.23
CA ALA A 407 46.48 -3.48 19.43
C ALA A 407 46.04 -2.10 18.94
N ALA A 408 46.69 -1.02 19.42
CA ALA A 408 47.17 0.13 18.64
C ALA A 408 47.48 1.32 19.56
N ARG A 409 48.60 2.00 19.24
CA ARG A 409 49.29 3.07 19.96
C ARG A 409 48.52 4.41 20.01
N PRO A 410 48.87 5.33 20.94
CA PRO A 410 48.21 6.62 21.08
C PRO A 410 48.83 7.68 20.16
N ILE A 411 47.99 8.57 19.61
CA ILE A 411 48.39 9.90 19.17
C ILE A 411 47.52 10.92 19.91
N SER A 412 48.22 11.89 20.47
CA SER A 412 47.82 13.00 21.30
C SER A 412 47.01 14.08 20.58
N GLY A 413 46.13 14.73 21.34
CA GLY A 413 45.78 16.15 21.15
C GLY A 413 44.29 16.42 20.97
N CYS A 414 43.63 16.96 22.00
CA CYS A 414 43.07 18.32 21.95
C CYS A 414 42.32 18.66 23.25
N SER A 415 42.85 19.69 23.92
CA SER A 415 42.18 20.76 24.69
C SER A 415 40.78 20.54 25.30
N THR A 416 40.79 20.58 26.63
CA THR A 416 39.72 21.01 27.53
C THR A 416 39.14 22.39 27.18
N ALA A 417 37.80 22.49 27.14
CA ALA A 417 37.08 23.73 27.39
C ALA A 417 35.90 23.43 28.31
N THR A 418 35.95 24.01 29.50
CA THR A 418 34.95 23.95 30.57
C THR A 418 33.92 25.06 30.32
N ALA A 419 32.62 24.74 30.37
CA ALA A 419 31.57 25.76 30.54
C ALA A 419 30.46 25.23 31.46
N SER A 420 30.19 26.04 32.47
CA SER A 420 29.37 25.85 33.66
C SER A 420 27.87 25.87 33.40
N SER A 421 27.14 24.98 34.10
CA SER A 421 25.70 25.01 34.27
C SER A 421 25.27 26.05 35.32
N SER A 422 24.38 26.97 34.96
CA SER A 422 23.66 27.84 35.91
C SER A 422 22.17 27.50 35.90
N THR A 423 21.71 26.95 37.01
CA THR A 423 20.30 26.74 37.40
C THR A 423 19.74 28.04 37.95
N SER A 424 18.52 28.43 37.55
CA SER A 424 17.77 29.49 38.24
C SER A 424 16.31 29.09 38.44
N GLU A 425 15.96 28.80 39.69
CA GLU A 425 14.60 28.85 40.23
C GLU A 425 14.22 30.30 40.54
N ARG A 426 12.97 30.70 40.28
CA ARG A 426 12.20 31.62 41.14
C ARG A 426 10.71 31.72 40.79
N SER A 427 9.89 31.24 41.74
CA SER A 427 8.70 31.86 42.36
C SER A 427 7.73 32.75 41.56
N GLY A 428 6.43 32.43 41.68
CA GLY A 428 5.33 33.37 41.50
C GLY A 428 3.97 32.81 41.94
N SER A 429 3.56 33.06 43.19
CA SER A 429 2.17 32.94 43.67
C SER A 429 1.35 34.15 43.20
N TRP A 430 0.03 34.05 42.95
CA TRP A 430 -0.97 35.05 43.38
C TRP A 430 -2.42 34.49 43.29
N LYS A 431 -3.00 34.34 44.49
CA LYS A 431 -4.38 34.60 44.97
C LYS A 431 -5.66 34.15 44.21
N THR A 432 -6.34 33.25 44.92
CA THR A 432 -7.78 33.12 45.20
C THR A 432 -8.68 34.34 45.02
N SER A 433 -9.88 34.12 44.47
CA SER A 433 -11.09 34.88 44.80
C SER A 433 -12.28 33.96 45.08
N SER A 434 -13.07 34.37 46.05
CA SER A 434 -14.10 33.62 46.77
C SER A 434 -15.50 33.81 46.20
N SER A 435 -16.32 32.81 46.49
CA SER A 435 -17.78 32.68 46.36
C SER A 435 -18.65 33.93 46.54
N ALA A 436 -19.71 34.01 45.75
CA ALA A 436 -21.00 34.53 46.17
C ALA A 436 -22.12 33.58 45.67
N ARG A 437 -22.90 33.04 46.61
CA ARG A 437 -24.15 32.32 46.36
C ARG A 437 -25.29 33.32 46.34
N THR A 438 -26.20 33.17 45.39
CA THR A 438 -27.60 33.59 45.53
C THR A 438 -28.51 32.53 44.94
N SER A 439 -29.57 32.27 45.68
CA SER A 439 -30.62 31.27 45.53
C SER A 439 -31.52 31.47 44.30
N GLY A 440 -31.99 30.37 43.72
CA GLY A 440 -33.12 30.34 42.78
C GLY A 440 -33.64 28.92 42.62
N ALA A 441 -34.93 28.71 42.92
CA ALA A 441 -35.59 27.43 43.12
C ALA A 441 -36.11 26.76 41.83
N SER A 442 -36.43 25.46 41.97
CA SER A 442 -37.40 24.64 41.17
C SER A 442 -37.10 24.49 39.67
N THR A 443 -37.23 23.33 39.01
CA THR A 443 -38.32 22.35 39.09
C THR A 443 -37.87 21.05 38.42
N SER A 444 -38.30 19.93 38.97
CA SER A 444 -38.25 18.58 38.39
C SER A 444 -39.05 18.50 37.08
N THR A 445 -38.60 17.73 36.08
CA THR A 445 -39.48 16.86 35.26
C THR A 445 -38.67 15.75 34.59
N ARG A 446 -39.15 14.51 34.73
CA ARG A 446 -38.71 13.27 34.07
C ARG A 446 -39.18 13.22 32.61
N TRP A 447 -38.36 12.70 31.69
CA TRP A 447 -38.79 11.99 30.48
C TRP A 447 -37.78 10.87 30.22
N ALA A 448 -38.10 9.62 30.51
CA ALA A 448 -38.86 8.66 29.68
C ALA A 448 -38.01 8.01 28.59
N THR A 449 -37.43 6.87 28.96
CA THR A 449 -37.10 5.73 28.10
C THR A 449 -38.20 5.43 27.08
N SER A 450 -37.85 5.27 25.81
CA SER A 450 -38.70 4.56 24.85
C SER A 450 -37.88 3.53 24.09
N ALA A 451 -38.47 2.33 24.05
CA ALA A 451 -37.87 1.09 23.62
C ALA A 451 -38.14 0.80 22.14
N ILE A 452 -37.10 0.24 21.52
CA ILE A 452 -37.08 -0.80 20.50
C ILE A 452 -38.46 -1.37 20.13
N ARG A 453 -38.90 -1.16 18.88
CA ARG A 453 -39.84 -2.05 18.19
C ARG A 453 -39.20 -2.54 16.89
N ARG A 454 -38.84 -3.83 16.89
CA ARG A 454 -38.54 -4.63 15.70
C ARG A 454 -39.85 -4.96 14.99
N THR A 455 -39.96 -4.59 13.72
CA THR A 455 -40.92 -5.17 12.79
C THR A 455 -40.18 -6.07 11.81
N ARG A 456 -40.53 -7.36 11.85
CA ARG A 456 -40.13 -8.37 10.86
C ARG A 456 -40.92 -8.12 9.58
N SER A 457 -40.25 -8.04 8.44
CA SER A 457 -40.84 -8.27 7.12
C SER A 457 -40.05 -9.37 6.41
N THR A 458 -40.76 -10.45 6.10
CA THR A 458 -40.39 -11.53 5.19
C THR A 458 -40.31 -11.02 3.75
N PRO A 459 -39.34 -11.45 2.92
CA PRO A 459 -39.51 -11.45 1.48
C PRO A 459 -39.90 -12.84 0.99
N THR A 460 -41.07 -12.88 0.39
CA THR A 460 -41.62 -13.99 -0.41
C THR A 460 -40.74 -14.21 -1.64
N SER A 461 -40.55 -15.49 -1.97
CA SER A 461 -39.91 -16.02 -3.16
C SER A 461 -40.54 -15.48 -4.45
N MET A 462 -39.69 -15.06 -5.40
CA MET A 462 -40.06 -14.98 -6.82
C MET A 462 -39.10 -15.84 -7.65
N ALA A 463 -39.70 -16.86 -8.24
CA ALA A 463 -39.10 -17.80 -9.16
C ALA A 463 -38.65 -17.09 -10.45
N TRP A 464 -37.42 -17.39 -10.88
CA TRP A 464 -36.98 -17.14 -12.25
C TRP A 464 -37.32 -18.36 -13.11
N SER A 465 -38.18 -18.14 -14.10
CA SER A 465 -38.50 -19.13 -15.12
C SER A 465 -37.36 -19.26 -16.13
N ALA A 466 -36.85 -20.47 -16.29
CA ALA A 466 -36.00 -20.87 -17.40
C ALA A 466 -36.78 -20.85 -18.74
N ARG A 467 -36.18 -20.28 -19.79
CA ARG A 467 -36.49 -20.63 -21.19
C ARG A 467 -35.20 -20.79 -22.01
N SER A 468 -34.88 -22.06 -22.20
CA SER A 468 -34.38 -22.75 -23.41
C SER A 468 -33.80 -21.95 -24.59
N MET A 469 -32.54 -22.28 -24.90
CA MET A 469 -32.01 -22.77 -26.19
C MET A 469 -32.59 -22.24 -27.51
N SER A 470 -31.72 -21.66 -28.34
CA SER A 470 -31.46 -22.18 -29.70
C SER A 470 -30.23 -21.50 -30.35
N LYS A 471 -29.18 -22.28 -30.61
CA LYS A 471 -28.27 -22.09 -31.77
C LYS A 471 -28.89 -22.86 -32.95
N PRO A 472 -28.63 -22.51 -34.22
CA PRO A 472 -27.51 -23.21 -34.90
C PRO A 472 -26.76 -22.41 -36.00
N PHE A 473 -25.51 -22.84 -36.19
CA PHE A 473 -24.75 -22.99 -37.45
C PHE A 473 -24.41 -21.80 -38.37
N GLY A 474 -23.11 -21.71 -38.70
CA GLY A 474 -22.60 -20.95 -39.84
C GLY A 474 -21.07 -20.97 -39.98
N ARG A 475 -20.48 -22.12 -40.31
CA ARG A 475 -19.06 -22.25 -40.72
C ARG A 475 -18.80 -21.43 -41.99
N ARG A 476 -17.67 -20.71 -42.07
CA ARG A 476 -16.92 -20.54 -43.32
C ARG A 476 -15.41 -20.53 -43.08
N ILE A 477 -14.81 -21.62 -43.54
CA ILE A 477 -13.38 -21.85 -43.77
C ILE A 477 -12.99 -21.07 -45.03
N ARG A 478 -11.87 -20.34 -45.00
CA ARG A 478 -11.07 -20.05 -46.20
C ARG A 478 -9.62 -20.43 -45.91
N ARG A 479 -9.18 -21.54 -46.51
CA ARG A 479 -7.79 -21.82 -46.84
C ARG A 479 -7.58 -21.31 -48.27
N CYS A 480 -6.52 -20.55 -48.51
CA CYS A 480 -5.84 -20.52 -49.81
C CYS A 480 -4.41 -21.02 -49.59
N TRP A 481 -4.02 -21.96 -50.46
CA TRP A 481 -2.68 -22.50 -50.64
C TRP A 481 -1.92 -21.67 -51.68
N SER A 482 -0.61 -21.52 -51.47
CA SER A 482 0.45 -21.76 -52.47
C SER A 482 1.81 -21.64 -51.76
N THR A 483 2.59 -22.71 -51.52
CA THR A 483 3.68 -23.26 -52.39
C THR A 483 4.60 -22.14 -52.92
N SER A 484 5.93 -22.07 -52.74
CA SER A 484 7.04 -23.02 -52.50
C SER A 484 8.24 -22.16 -52.01
N THR A 485 9.32 -22.60 -51.34
CA THR A 485 10.40 -23.49 -51.83
C THR A 485 11.46 -23.62 -50.72
N MET A 486 12.08 -24.79 -50.66
CA MET A 486 13.21 -25.20 -49.82
C MET A 486 14.45 -24.30 -49.88
N ALA A 487 15.18 -24.19 -48.76
CA ALA A 487 16.64 -24.26 -48.75
C ALA A 487 17.15 -24.69 -47.36
N ALA A 488 17.75 -25.88 -47.31
CA ALA A 488 18.46 -26.43 -46.17
C ALA A 488 19.90 -25.89 -46.13
N GLY A 489 20.39 -25.56 -44.95
CA GLY A 489 21.81 -25.25 -44.70
C GLY A 489 22.29 -25.96 -43.44
N ARG A 490 22.85 -27.17 -43.63
CA ARG A 490 23.64 -27.88 -42.61
C ARG A 490 24.96 -27.16 -42.42
N TRP A 491 25.40 -26.95 -41.18
CA TRP A 491 26.81 -26.72 -40.85
C TRP A 491 27.37 -27.95 -40.14
N CYS A 492 28.48 -28.44 -40.68
CA CYS A 492 29.16 -29.67 -40.33
C CYS A 492 30.40 -29.35 -39.48
N CYS A 493 30.73 -30.29 -38.59
CA CYS A 493 31.86 -30.29 -37.67
C CYS A 493 33.23 -30.09 -38.36
N ARG A 494 34.16 -29.43 -37.65
CA ARG A 494 35.57 -29.84 -37.62
C ARG A 494 36.13 -29.64 -36.22
N GLY A 495 36.62 -30.73 -35.62
CA GLY A 495 37.50 -30.69 -34.47
C GLY A 495 38.96 -30.52 -34.89
N SER A 496 39.76 -30.05 -33.95
CA SER A 496 41.21 -30.32 -33.91
C SER A 496 41.70 -30.14 -32.47
N SER A 497 41.98 -31.26 -31.83
CA SER A 497 42.89 -31.35 -30.69
C SER A 497 44.34 -31.40 -31.21
N ARG A 498 45.24 -30.65 -30.56
CA ARG A 498 46.66 -30.99 -30.28
C ARG A 498 47.42 -29.73 -29.84
N SER A 499 47.73 -29.67 -28.54
CA SER A 499 49.09 -29.53 -27.96
C SER A 499 48.96 -29.41 -26.45
#